data_AF-A0AAX2QV52-F1
#
_entry.id   AF-A0AAX2QV52-F1
#
_cell.length_a   1.000
_cell.length_b   1.000
_cell.length_c   1.000
_cell.angle_alpha   90.00
_cell.angle_beta   90.00
_cell.angle_gamma   90.00
#
_symmetry.space_group_name_H-M   'P 1'
#
loop_
_entity.id
_entity.type
_entity.pdbx_description
1 polymer ?
#
loop_
_entity_poly.entity_id
_entity_poly.type
_entity_poly.pdbx_seq_one_letter_code
_entity_poly.pdbx_strand_id
1 'polypeptide(L)'
;MKINAGNIQNSGVEIMLNATPVQTKEFTWDTQVNFSTNKNKIIELADGINEYTLGTYDNLKILAVAGGNYGEIWGTTYLRVTDENSPYYGKMLLNDAGLPQGDSKIQKIGDQQATCW
;
A
#
# COMPACT_ATOMS: atom_id res chain seq x y z
N MET A 1 -30.53 -5.95 0.83
CA MET A 1 -30.26 -6.24 2.25
C MET A 1 -28.87 -5.73 2.56
N LYS A 2 -28.65 -5.04 3.68
CA LYS A 2 -27.31 -4.58 4.10
C LYS A 2 -26.85 -5.51 5.22
N ILE A 3 -25.61 -5.96 5.17
CA ILE A 3 -24.96 -6.76 6.21
C ILE A 3 -23.79 -5.97 6.81
N ASN A 4 -23.34 -6.32 8.01
CA ASN A 4 -22.09 -5.80 8.53
C ASN A 4 -20.93 -6.24 7.60
N ALA A 5 -20.09 -5.31 7.17
CA ALA A 5 -19.02 -5.58 6.21
C ALA A 5 -17.84 -6.35 6.81
N GLY A 6 -17.67 -6.31 8.15
CA GLY A 6 -16.56 -6.94 8.84
C GLY A 6 -16.02 -6.08 9.99
N ASN A 7 -14.85 -6.48 10.51
CA ASN A 7 -14.10 -5.75 11.52
C ASN A 7 -12.76 -5.29 10.93
N ILE A 8 -12.58 -3.98 10.89
CA ILE A 8 -11.38 -3.32 10.37
C ILE A 8 -10.75 -2.54 11.51
N GLN A 9 -9.49 -2.81 11.81
CA GLN A 9 -8.74 -2.15 12.87
C GLN A 9 -7.73 -1.16 12.29
N ASN A 10 -7.69 0.05 12.86
CA ASN A 10 -6.67 1.06 12.62
C ASN A 10 -5.90 1.30 13.92
N SER A 11 -4.56 1.32 13.85
CA SER A 11 -3.69 1.54 15.01
C SER A 11 -2.46 2.34 14.62
N GLY A 12 -1.96 3.21 15.50
CA GLY A 12 -0.93 4.16 15.12
C GLY A 12 -0.44 5.03 16.27
N VAL A 13 0.55 5.88 15.95
CA VAL A 13 1.11 6.88 16.86
C VAL A 13 0.95 8.25 16.22
N GLU A 14 0.51 9.22 17.01
CA GLU A 14 0.38 10.62 16.62
C GLU A 14 1.20 11.50 17.57
N ILE A 15 1.99 12.41 17.01
CA ILE A 15 2.86 13.34 17.74
C ILE A 15 2.68 14.73 17.15
N MET A 16 2.50 15.71 18.01
CA MET A 16 2.47 17.12 17.65
C MET A 16 3.45 17.88 18.54
N LEU A 17 4.36 18.63 17.92
CA LEU A 17 5.30 19.51 18.58
C LEU A 17 5.06 20.95 18.12
N ASN A 18 4.81 21.84 19.08
CA ASN A 18 4.74 23.28 18.86
C ASN A 18 5.89 23.93 19.62
N ALA A 19 6.65 24.80 18.96
CA ALA A 19 7.77 25.49 19.56
C ALA A 19 7.91 26.90 19.00
N THR A 20 8.31 27.84 19.85
CA THR A 20 8.72 29.19 19.46
C THR A 20 10.22 29.32 19.77
N PRO A 21 11.11 28.77 18.92
CA PRO A 21 12.55 28.73 19.22
C PRO A 21 13.18 30.13 19.35
N VAL A 22 12.59 31.16 18.74
CA VAL A 22 13.08 32.54 18.82
C VAL A 22 11.92 33.49 19.08
N GLN A 23 12.01 34.26 20.16
CA GLN A 23 11.07 35.33 20.49
C GLN A 23 11.81 36.56 21.01
N THR A 24 11.84 37.63 20.21
CA THR A 24 12.37 38.96 20.58
C THR A 24 11.26 40.01 20.41
N LYS A 25 11.57 41.30 20.62
CA LYS A 25 10.60 42.38 20.42
C LYS A 25 10.31 42.63 18.93
N GLU A 26 11.30 42.38 18.08
CA GLU A 26 11.28 42.68 16.65
C GLU A 26 11.00 41.45 15.78
N PHE A 27 11.11 40.24 16.34
CA PHE A 27 10.99 38.99 15.58
C PHE A 27 10.43 37.84 16.44
N THR A 28 9.61 37.00 15.82
CA THR A 28 9.13 35.75 16.42
C THR A 28 9.12 34.67 15.34
N TRP A 29 9.66 33.50 15.68
CA TRP A 29 9.60 32.31 14.84
C TRP A 29 8.85 31.21 15.56
N ASP A 30 7.70 30.85 15.02
CA ASP A 30 6.91 29.72 15.45
C ASP A 30 7.11 28.53 14.50
N THR A 31 7.26 27.34 15.07
CA THR A 31 7.39 26.08 14.36
C THR A 31 6.35 25.09 14.89
N GLN A 32 5.66 24.43 13.98
CA GLN A 32 4.82 23.27 14.27
C GLN A 32 5.28 22.08 13.45
N VAL A 33 5.42 20.93 14.10
CA VAL A 33 5.74 19.65 13.47
C VAL A 33 4.70 18.63 13.89
N ASN A 34 4.11 17.97 12.89
CA ASN A 34 3.11 16.92 13.08
C ASN A 34 3.65 15.62 12.48
N PHE A 35 3.58 14.54 13.24
CA PHE A 35 3.94 13.20 12.78
C PHE A 35 2.80 12.24 13.12
N SER A 36 2.44 11.40 12.15
CA SER A 36 1.44 10.35 12.35
C SER A 36 1.85 9.08 11.63
N THR A 37 1.48 7.96 12.22
CA THR A 37 1.54 6.64 11.58
C THR A 37 0.19 5.98 11.71
N ASN A 38 -0.19 5.17 10.73
CA ASN A 38 -1.37 4.33 10.81
C ASN A 38 -1.09 2.98 10.15
N LYS A 39 -1.47 1.92 10.85
CA LYS A 39 -1.48 0.52 10.39
C LYS A 39 -2.92 0.05 10.41
N ASN A 40 -3.53 -0.05 9.24
CA ASN A 40 -4.81 -0.72 9.07
C ASN A 40 -4.65 -2.24 8.90
N LYS A 41 -5.58 -3.01 9.47
CA LYS A 41 -5.73 -4.46 9.26
C LYS A 41 -7.21 -4.84 9.20
N ILE A 42 -7.60 -5.63 8.20
CA ILE A 42 -8.90 -6.28 8.16
C ILE A 42 -8.81 -7.52 9.06
N ILE A 43 -9.48 -7.50 10.21
CA ILE A 43 -9.47 -8.63 11.15
C ILE A 43 -10.34 -9.76 10.59
N GLU A 44 -11.54 -9.43 10.14
CA GLU A 44 -12.49 -10.34 9.48
C GLU A 44 -13.41 -9.54 8.56
N LEU A 45 -13.94 -10.20 7.54
CA LEU A 45 -15.06 -9.70 6.74
C LEU A 45 -16.35 -10.41 7.19
N ALA A 46 -17.48 -10.07 6.58
CA ALA A 46 -18.74 -10.73 6.86
C ALA A 46 -18.64 -12.27 6.72
N ASP A 47 -19.46 -13.00 7.48
CA ASP A 47 -19.45 -14.46 7.50
C ASP A 47 -19.44 -15.09 6.10
N GLY A 48 -18.46 -15.96 5.85
CA GLY A 48 -18.27 -16.63 4.57
C GLY A 48 -17.56 -15.81 3.49
N ILE A 49 -17.17 -14.57 3.78
CA ILE A 49 -16.41 -13.70 2.87
C ILE A 49 -14.96 -13.63 3.34
N ASN A 50 -14.02 -14.08 2.49
CA ASN A 50 -12.58 -13.95 2.75
C ASN A 50 -11.94 -12.80 1.95
N GLU A 51 -12.59 -12.39 0.87
CA GLU A 51 -12.14 -11.34 -0.02
C GLU A 51 -13.35 -10.57 -0.55
N TYR A 52 -13.22 -9.25 -0.66
CA TYR A 52 -14.20 -8.37 -1.26
C TYR A 52 -13.54 -7.37 -2.20
N THR A 53 -14.09 -7.24 -3.41
CA THR A 53 -13.58 -6.30 -4.42
C THR A 53 -14.07 -4.88 -4.15
N LEU A 54 -13.15 -3.97 -3.86
CA LEU A 54 -13.42 -2.55 -3.64
C LEU A 54 -13.43 -1.75 -4.96
N GLY A 55 -12.65 -2.19 -5.95
CA GLY A 55 -12.59 -1.57 -7.27
C GLY A 55 -11.78 -2.40 -8.25
N THR A 56 -12.01 -2.19 -9.55
CA THR A 56 -11.32 -2.92 -10.63
C THR A 56 -11.04 -2.02 -11.81
N TYR A 57 -9.92 -2.22 -12.49
CA TYR A 57 -9.64 -1.62 -13.79
C TYR A 57 -8.65 -2.51 -14.57
N ASP A 58 -9.07 -3.05 -15.71
CA ASP A 58 -8.27 -3.95 -16.54
C ASP A 58 -7.65 -5.12 -15.73
N ASN A 59 -6.32 -5.18 -15.63
CA ASN A 59 -5.57 -6.19 -14.88
C ASN A 59 -5.35 -5.83 -13.39
N LEU A 60 -5.96 -4.74 -12.89
CA LEU A 60 -5.84 -4.28 -11.50
C LEU A 60 -7.13 -4.51 -10.72
N LYS A 61 -6.96 -4.94 -9.47
CA LYS A 61 -8.02 -5.07 -8.46
C LYS A 61 -7.58 -4.39 -7.16
N ILE A 62 -8.50 -3.65 -6.56
CA ILE A 62 -8.38 -3.15 -5.21
C ILE A 62 -9.22 -4.08 -4.33
N LEU A 63 -8.58 -4.80 -3.42
CA LEU A 63 -9.18 -5.86 -2.64
C LEU A 63 -9.17 -5.53 -1.14
N ALA A 64 -10.24 -5.89 -0.47
CA ALA A 64 -10.27 -6.10 0.97
C ALA A 64 -10.11 -7.60 1.21
N VAL A 65 -9.00 -8.01 1.82
CA VAL A 65 -8.70 -9.43 2.10
C VAL A 65 -8.63 -9.61 3.61
N ALA A 66 -9.35 -10.58 4.15
CA ALA A 66 -9.31 -10.88 5.58
C ALA A 66 -7.87 -11.23 6.03
N GLY A 67 -7.42 -10.62 7.11
CA GLY A 67 -6.03 -10.70 7.60
C GLY A 67 -5.04 -9.74 6.93
N GLY A 68 -5.41 -9.14 5.79
CA GLY A 68 -4.59 -8.18 5.04
C GLY A 68 -4.84 -6.72 5.40
N ASN A 69 -4.24 -5.82 4.62
CA ASN A 69 -4.49 -4.39 4.73
C ASN A 69 -5.80 -4.03 4.01
N TYR A 70 -6.51 -3.00 4.45
CA TYR A 70 -7.60 -2.46 3.65
C TYR A 70 -7.06 -1.73 2.42
N GLY A 71 -7.62 -2.05 1.25
CA GLY A 71 -7.20 -1.44 -0.01
C GLY A 71 -5.93 -2.05 -0.59
N GLU A 72 -5.77 -3.37 -0.54
CA GLU A 72 -4.65 -4.04 -1.20
C GLU A 72 -4.77 -3.89 -2.72
N ILE A 73 -3.66 -3.56 -3.37
CA ILE A 73 -3.58 -3.45 -4.83
C ILE A 73 -3.04 -4.78 -5.35
N TRP A 74 -3.86 -5.46 -6.13
CA TRP A 74 -3.53 -6.72 -6.77
C TRP A 74 -3.55 -6.53 -8.28
N GLY A 75 -2.58 -7.13 -8.97
CA GLY A 75 -2.53 -7.08 -10.42
C GLY A 75 -1.42 -7.94 -10.98
N THR A 76 -1.23 -7.85 -12.30
CA THR A 76 -0.14 -8.54 -12.96
C THR A 76 1.13 -7.69 -12.99
N THR A 77 2.28 -8.36 -13.07
CA THR A 77 3.61 -7.74 -13.12
C THR A 77 4.31 -8.11 -14.42
N TYR A 78 5.42 -7.45 -14.75
CA TYR A 78 6.28 -7.91 -15.85
C TYR A 78 7.13 -9.12 -15.43
N LEU A 79 7.33 -10.04 -16.37
CA LEU A 79 8.27 -11.13 -16.23
C LEU A 79 9.70 -10.59 -16.13
N ARG A 80 10.48 -11.21 -15.25
CA ARG A 80 11.88 -10.86 -15.00
C ARG A 80 12.74 -12.11 -15.00
N VAL A 81 14.03 -11.93 -15.23
CA VAL A 81 15.01 -13.02 -15.11
C VAL A 81 15.08 -13.46 -13.65
N THR A 82 14.73 -14.71 -13.37
CA THR A 82 14.69 -15.29 -12.01
C THR A 82 15.92 -16.12 -11.67
N ASP A 83 16.78 -16.43 -12.66
CA ASP A 83 18.05 -17.12 -12.39
C ASP A 83 19.02 -16.16 -11.70
N GLU A 84 19.30 -16.42 -10.43
CA GLU A 84 20.20 -15.63 -9.58
C GLU A 84 21.65 -15.59 -10.08
N ASN A 85 22.07 -16.59 -10.87
CA ASN A 85 23.42 -16.64 -11.43
C ASN A 85 23.56 -15.87 -12.76
N SER A 86 22.44 -15.42 -13.33
CA SER A 86 22.45 -14.66 -14.57
C SER A 86 22.97 -13.24 -14.33
N PRO A 87 23.85 -12.69 -15.20
CA PRO A 87 24.21 -11.27 -15.13
C PRO A 87 22.99 -10.34 -15.37
N TYR A 88 21.87 -10.90 -15.83
CA TYR A 88 20.61 -10.19 -16.06
C TYR A 88 19.58 -10.41 -14.95
N TYR A 89 19.94 -11.02 -13.82
CA TYR A 89 19.01 -11.25 -12.71
C TYR A 89 18.23 -9.99 -12.33
N GLY A 90 16.91 -10.13 -12.20
CA GLY A 90 15.97 -9.04 -11.89
C GLY A 90 15.68 -8.07 -13.05
N LYS A 91 16.36 -8.17 -14.19
CA LYS A 91 16.02 -7.40 -15.40
C LYS A 91 14.73 -7.94 -16.02
N MET A 92 14.02 -7.07 -16.73
CA MET A 92 12.77 -7.40 -17.41
C MET A 92 13.03 -8.29 -18.62
N LEU A 93 12.17 -9.29 -18.82
CA LEU A 93 12.19 -10.13 -20.02
C LEU A 93 11.49 -9.40 -21.17
N LEU A 94 12.19 -9.31 -22.30
CA LEU A 94 11.70 -8.69 -23.53
C LEU A 94 11.44 -9.77 -24.59
N ASN A 95 10.49 -9.53 -25.50
CA ASN A 95 10.32 -10.36 -26.68
C ASN A 95 11.27 -9.92 -27.81
N ASP A 96 11.22 -10.59 -28.97
CA ASP A 96 12.09 -10.29 -30.12
C ASP A 96 11.91 -8.87 -30.69
N ALA A 97 10.78 -8.23 -30.41
CA ALA A 97 10.51 -6.83 -30.77
C ALA A 97 11.01 -5.83 -29.71
N GLY A 98 11.66 -6.31 -28.65
CA GLY A 98 12.14 -5.49 -27.53
C GLY A 98 11.04 -5.05 -26.55
N LEU A 99 9.83 -5.61 -26.63
CA LEU A 99 8.71 -5.24 -25.77
C LEU A 99 8.70 -6.06 -24.47
N PRO A 100 8.31 -5.47 -23.33
CA PRO A 100 8.10 -6.18 -22.06
C PRO A 100 7.10 -7.32 -22.17
N GLN A 101 7.36 -8.41 -21.45
CA GLN A 101 6.43 -9.52 -21.33
C GLN A 101 5.73 -9.48 -19.96
N GLY A 102 4.39 -9.53 -19.95
CA GLY A 102 3.59 -9.57 -18.74
C GLY A 102 3.45 -10.98 -18.17
N ASP A 103 3.43 -11.10 -16.85
CA ASP A 103 2.94 -12.27 -16.13
C ASP A 103 1.40 -12.29 -16.24
N SER A 104 0.79 -13.47 -16.32
CA SER A 104 -0.67 -13.62 -16.28
C SER A 104 -1.20 -13.81 -14.85
N LYS A 105 -0.31 -14.05 -13.88
CA LYS A 105 -0.68 -14.25 -12.47
C LYS A 105 -1.01 -12.90 -11.80
N ILE A 106 -2.22 -12.81 -11.25
CA ILE A 106 -2.59 -11.72 -10.35
C ILE A 106 -1.95 -11.98 -8.99
N GLN A 107 -1.24 -10.98 -8.48
CA GLN A 107 -0.60 -11.02 -7.16
C GLN A 107 -0.70 -9.65 -6.49
N LYS A 108 -0.50 -9.62 -5.16
CA LYS A 108 -0.40 -8.36 -4.43
C LYS A 108 0.83 -7.58 -4.90
N ILE A 109 0.62 -6.36 -5.38
CA ILE A 109 1.67 -5.45 -5.88
C ILE A 109 1.83 -4.20 -5.03
N GLY A 110 0.93 -3.99 -4.06
CA GLY A 110 1.01 -2.88 -3.12
C GLY A 110 -0.25 -2.79 -2.27
N ASP A 111 -0.41 -1.66 -1.58
CA ASP A 111 -1.64 -1.27 -0.91
C ASP A 111 -1.72 0.26 -0.81
N GLN A 112 -2.87 0.77 -0.37
CA GLN A 112 -3.12 2.22 -0.30
C GLN A 112 -2.52 2.89 0.96
N GLN A 113 -1.78 2.17 1.80
CA GLN A 113 -1.25 2.74 3.03
C GLN A 113 0.10 3.41 2.82
N ALA A 114 0.26 4.57 3.45
CA ALA A 114 1.54 5.23 3.53
C ALA A 114 2.50 4.38 4.39
N THR A 115 3.65 4.01 3.83
CA THR A 115 4.72 3.36 4.56
C THR A 115 5.62 4.42 5.20
N CYS A 116 5.71 4.43 6.53
CA CYS A 116 6.78 5.10 7.25
C CYS A 116 7.95 4.12 7.40
N TRP A 117 9.16 4.57 7.03
CA TRP A 117 10.39 3.78 6.89
C TRP A 117 11.26 3.99 8.12
#